data_AF-A0A930ETI2-F1
#
_entry.id   AF-A0A930ETI2-F1
#
_cell.length_a   1.000
_cell.length_b   1.000
_cell.length_c   1.000
_cell.angle_alpha   90.00
_cell.angle_beta   90.00
_cell.angle_gamma   90.00
#
_symmetry.space_group_name_H-M   'P 1'
#
loop_
_entity.id
_entity.type
_entity.pdbx_description
1 polymer ?
#
loop_
_entity_poly.entity_id
_entity_poly.type
_entity_poly.pdbx_seq_one_letter_code
_entity_poly.pdbx_strand_id
1 'polypeptide(L)' 'MARKHSKDHGGGPTRAIEALTAAGVAFTVHEYEHDPAARAFGEETVEKLGIDPTQAFKTLMVRLEPTGEFVVGCV' A
#
# COMPACT_ATOMS: atom_id res chain seq x y z
N MET A 1 -9.47 2.86 -37.46
CA MET A 1 -9.79 1.73 -36.55
C MET A 1 -8.56 1.45 -35.69
N ALA A 2 -8.48 1.99 -34.47
CA ALA A 2 -7.34 1.76 -33.57
C ALA A 2 -7.90 1.44 -32.18
N ARG A 3 -7.39 0.33 -31.61
CA ARG A 3 -7.97 -0.40 -30.49
C ARG A 3 -8.02 0.44 -29.21
N LYS A 4 -9.20 0.49 -28.59
CA LYS A 4 -9.40 1.01 -27.24
C LYS A 4 -8.83 -0.02 -26.25
N HIS A 5 -7.72 0.30 -25.60
CA HIS A 5 -7.21 -0.51 -24.49
C HIS A 5 -8.16 -0.30 -23.30
N SER A 6 -9.04 -1.27 -23.06
CA SER A 6 -9.72 -1.40 -21.78
C SER A 6 -8.68 -1.71 -20.71
N LYS A 7 -8.53 -0.80 -19.75
CA LYS A 7 -7.77 -1.01 -18.52
C LYS A 7 -8.56 -2.01 -17.67
N ASP A 8 -8.27 -3.28 -17.85
CA ASP A 8 -8.70 -4.33 -16.93
C ASP A 8 -7.78 -4.24 -15.70
N HIS A 9 -8.26 -3.67 -14.60
CA HIS A 9 -7.50 -3.62 -13.35
C HIS A 9 -7.66 -4.96 -12.65
N GLY A 10 -6.63 -5.79 -12.78
CA GLY A 10 -6.60 -7.17 -12.30
C GLY A 10 -6.90 -7.27 -10.80
N GLY A 11 -8.03 -7.90 -10.48
CA GLY A 11 -8.45 -8.26 -9.12
C GLY A 11 -7.70 -9.49 -8.58
N GLY A 12 -6.37 -9.48 -8.65
CA GLY A 12 -5.51 -10.50 -8.06
C GLY A 12 -4.88 -10.01 -6.75
N PRO A 13 -4.50 -10.92 -5.82
CA PRO A 13 -3.81 -10.55 -4.59
C PRO A 13 -2.49 -9.84 -4.90
N THR A 14 -2.14 -8.85 -4.07
CA THR A 14 -0.87 -8.13 -4.20
C THR A 14 0.31 -9.04 -3.82
N ARG A 15 1.52 -8.67 -4.23
CA ARG A 15 2.76 -9.39 -3.86
C ARG A 15 2.96 -9.50 -2.35
N ALA A 16 2.45 -8.54 -1.58
CA ALA A 16 2.49 -8.59 -0.12
C ALA A 16 1.58 -9.70 0.44
N ILE A 17 0.36 -9.83 -0.07
CA ILE A 17 -0.59 -10.89 0.34
C ILE A 17 -0.03 -12.26 -0.03
N GLU A 18 0.51 -12.42 -1.25
CA GLU A 18 1.16 -13.66 -1.69
C GLU A 18 2.31 -14.07 -0.76
N ALA A 19 3.19 -13.13 -0.41
CA ALA A 19 4.34 -13.38 0.47
C ALA A 19 3.91 -13.81 1.88
N LEU A 20 2.94 -13.11 2.49
CA LEU A 20 2.43 -13.48 3.82
C LEU A 20 1.76 -14.85 3.82
N THR A 21 0.99 -15.15 2.78
CA THR A 21 0.32 -16.44 2.60
C THR A 21 1.33 -17.57 2.47
N ALA A 22 2.35 -17.41 1.62
CA ALA A 22 3.41 -18.39 1.45
C ALA A 22 4.22 -18.63 2.73
N ALA A 23 4.38 -17.59 3.56
CA ALA A 23 5.05 -17.68 4.85
C ALA A 23 4.18 -18.25 5.98
N GLY A 24 2.87 -18.46 5.77
CA GLY A 24 1.94 -18.91 6.80
C GLY A 24 1.75 -17.90 7.94
N VAL A 25 2.02 -16.61 7.69
CA VAL A 25 1.85 -15.55 8.68
C VAL A 25 0.38 -15.17 8.73
N ALA A 26 -0.20 -15.08 9.93
CA ALA A 26 -1.57 -14.62 10.09
C ALA A 26 -1.69 -13.12 9.78
N PHE A 27 -2.66 -12.75 8.94
CA PHE A 27 -2.98 -11.35 8.61
C PHE A 27 -4.48 -11.18 8.33
N THR A 28 -4.94 -9.93 8.41
CA THR A 28 -6.29 -9.52 8.02
C THR A 28 -6.17 -8.47 6.92
N VAL A 29 -6.94 -8.61 5.84
CA VAL A 29 -7.03 -7.59 4.80
C VAL A 29 -8.10 -6.58 5.21
N HIS A 30 -7.73 -5.30 5.24
CA HIS A 30 -8.66 -4.20 5.45
C HIS A 30 -8.89 -3.47 4.12
N GLU A 31 -10.08 -3.65 3.54
CA GLU A 31 -10.47 -3.00 2.28
C GLU A 31 -11.23 -1.71 2.55
N TYR A 32 -10.97 -0.68 1.74
CA TYR A 32 -11.72 0.57 1.75
C TYR A 32 -11.80 1.13 0.33
N GLU A 33 -12.86 1.90 0.04
CA GLU A 33 -12.95 2.63 -1.22
C GLU A 33 -11.99 3.82 -1.20
N HIS A 34 -11.00 3.85 -2.08
CA HIS A 34 -10.09 4.99 -2.21
C HIS A 34 -10.71 6.07 -3.12
N ASP A 35 -10.67 7.33 -2.68
CA ASP A 35 -10.99 8.47 -3.55
C ASP A 35 -9.73 8.91 -4.31
N PRO A 36 -9.66 8.77 -5.65
CA PRO A 36 -8.49 9.17 -6.43
C PRO A 36 -8.14 10.66 -6.34
N ALA A 37 -9.07 11.51 -5.90
CA ALA A 37 -8.84 12.93 -5.65
C ALA A 37 -8.24 13.22 -4.27
N ALA A 38 -8.21 12.24 -3.37
CA ALA A 38 -7.63 12.39 -2.04
C ALA A 38 -6.12 12.63 -2.13
N ARG A 39 -5.68 13.79 -1.64
CA ARG A 39 -4.27 14.20 -1.62
C ARG A 39 -3.54 13.78 -0.34
N ALA A 40 -4.28 13.23 0.63
CA ALA A 40 -3.76 12.84 1.93
C ALA A 40 -3.20 11.41 1.89
N PHE A 41 -1.88 11.30 1.77
CA PHE A 41 -1.20 10.01 1.79
C PHE A 41 -1.26 9.41 3.21
N GLY A 42 -2.30 8.64 3.51
CA GLY A 42 -2.44 7.76 4.69
C GLY A 42 -3.48 8.17 5.74
N GLU A 43 -3.89 9.44 5.81
CA GLU A 43 -4.96 9.88 6.74
C GLU A 43 -6.32 9.31 6.33
N GLU A 44 -6.56 9.21 5.02
CA GLU A 44 -7.78 8.61 4.45
C GLU A 44 -8.01 7.18 4.96
N THR A 45 -6.95 6.38 5.09
CA THR A 45 -7.02 4.99 5.54
C THR A 45 -7.50 4.92 7.00
N VAL A 46 -6.97 5.80 7.85
CA VAL A 46 -7.34 5.89 9.27
C VAL A 46 -8.81 6.27 9.41
N GLU A 47 -9.24 7.31 8.69
CA GLU A 47 -10.61 7.81 8.74
C GLU A 47 -11.62 6.77 8.22
N LYS A 48 -11.32 6.12 7.09
CA LYS A 48 -12.25 5.17 6.46
C LYS A 48 -12.34 3.84 7.19
N LEU A 49 -11.25 3.40 7.83
CA LEU A 49 -11.22 2.14 8.57
C LEU A 49 -11.50 2.31 10.06
N GLY A 50 -11.54 3.53 10.59
CA GLY A 50 -11.77 3.80 12.01
C GLY A 50 -10.67 3.25 12.91
N ILE A 51 -9.44 3.16 12.41
CA ILE A 51 -8.28 2.62 13.14
C ILE A 51 -7.56 3.75 13.89
N ASP A 52 -6.87 3.41 14.99
CA ASP A 52 -6.01 4.37 15.68
C ASP A 52 -4.86 4.80 14.75
N PRO A 53 -4.65 6.11 14.50
CA PRO A 53 -3.56 6.58 13.65
C PRO A 53 -2.18 6.07 14.07
N THR A 54 -1.96 5.79 15.35
CA THR A 54 -0.69 5.26 15.88
C THR A 54 -0.43 3.80 15.51
N GLN A 55 -1.46 3.10 15.00
CA GLN A 55 -1.39 1.73 14.50
C GLN A 55 -1.31 1.67 12.97
N ALA A 56 -1.45 2.82 12.29
CA ALA A 56 -1.37 2.93 10.84
C ALA A 56 0.04 3.36 10.42
N PHE A 57 0.80 2.40 9.87
CA PHE A 57 2.18 2.64 9.43
C PHE A 57 2.26 2.99 7.94
N LYS A 58 3.19 3.88 7.60
CA LYS A 58 3.62 4.12 6.21
C LYS A 58 4.97 3.45 5.97
N THR A 59 5.19 3.00 4.75
CA THR A 59 6.50 2.45 4.32
C THR A 59 7.20 3.49 3.45
N LEU A 60 8.31 4.03 3.94
CA LEU A 60 9.13 5.00 3.20
C LEU A 60 10.46 4.37 2.79
N MET A 61 10.92 4.68 1.58
CA MET A 61 12.25 4.33 1.12
C MET A 61 13.09 5.61 1.05
N VAL A 62 14.29 5.58 1.62
CA VAL A 62 15.22 6.70 1.61
C VAL A 62 16.57 6.26 1.07
N ARG A 63 17.29 7.20 0.45
CA ARG A 63 18.68 7.03 0.03
C ARG A 63 19.56 7.76 1.05
N LEU A 64 20.52 7.05 1.63
CA LEU A 64 21.46 7.61 2.59
C LEU A 64 22.55 8.39 1.88
N GLU A 65 22.97 9.50 2.48
CA GLU A 65 24.15 10.25 2.05
C GLU A 65 25.24 10.18 3.13
N PRO A 66 26.53 10.05 2.76
CA PRO A 66 27.06 9.97 1.39
C PRO A 66 27.09 8.54 0.81
N THR A 67 26.67 7.51 1.55
CA THR A 67 26.89 6.09 1.15
C THR A 67 26.10 5.68 -0.10
N GLY A 68 24.99 6.34 -0.39
CA GLY A 68 24.12 6.04 -1.53
C GLY A 68 23.23 4.80 -1.33
N GLU A 69 23.28 4.17 -0.16
CA GLU A 69 22.49 2.97 0.17
C GLU A 69 21.00 3.31 0.29
N PHE A 70 20.13 2.37 -0.12
CA PHE A 70 18.70 2.49 0.10
C PHE A 70 18.29 1.74 1.35
N VAL A 71 17.49 2.39 2.19
CA VAL A 71 16.88 1.77 3.37
C VAL A 71 15.38 2.01 3.38
N VAL A 72 14.65 1.11 4.03
CA VAL A 72 13.20 1.19 4.21
C VAL A 72 12.90 1.45 5.68
N GLY A 73 12.07 2.45 5.95
CA GLY A 73 11.54 2.74 7.28
C GLY A 73 10.03 2.49 7.33
N CYS A 74 9.58 1.79 8.37
CA CYS A 74 8.19 1.76 8.76
C CYS A 74 7.98 2.89 9.76
N VAL A 75 7.18 3.89 9.39
CA VAL A 75 6.92 5.10 10.19
C VAL A 75 5.46 5.19 10.58
#